data_AF-A0A6J0GE81-F1
#
_entry.id   AF-A0A6J0GE81-F1
#
_cell.length_a   1.000
_cell.length_b   1.000
_cell.length_c   1.000
_cell.angle_alpha   90.00
_cell.angle_beta   90.00
_cell.angle_gamma   90.00
#
_symmetry.space_group_name_H-M   'P 1'
#
loop_
_entity.id
_entity.type
_entity.pdbx_description
1 polymer ?
#
loop_
_entity_poly.entity_id
_entity_poly.type
_entity_poly.pdbx_seq_one_letter_code
_entity_poly.pdbx_strand_id
1 'polypeptide(L)'
;MGTYGALVACGGPGPGPPPAELRELGRRVAQHVVGLAPTALGTPEDELGGDGETRLLAQGTLLEPGVPLGRYLRDRGGLQVWDFLRFQCGEEPPEEPPRDPPASPA
;
A
#
# COMPACT_ATOMS: atom_id res chain seq x y z
N MET A 1 -12.06 -17.18 9.15
CA MET A 1 -11.05 -16.11 9.18
C MET A 1 -9.89 -16.51 8.27
N GLY A 2 -9.21 -15.55 7.64
CA GLY A 2 -8.09 -15.80 6.71
C GLY A 2 -6.73 -15.55 7.34
N THR A 3 -5.66 -16.13 6.77
CA THR A 3 -4.27 -16.02 7.25
C THR A 3 -3.66 -14.63 7.02
N TYR A 4 -4.11 -13.92 6.00
CA TYR A 4 -3.61 -12.60 5.63
C TYR A 4 -4.76 -11.61 5.49
N GLY A 5 -4.49 -10.35 5.83
CA GLY A 5 -5.40 -9.24 5.62
C GLY A 5 -4.63 -7.97 5.24
N ALA A 6 -5.30 -7.05 4.55
CA ALA A 6 -4.72 -5.73 4.29
C ALA A 6 -5.79 -4.64 4.42
N LEU A 7 -5.37 -3.48 4.92
CA LEU A 7 -6.11 -2.24 4.90
C LEU A 7 -5.39 -1.27 3.97
N VAL A 8 -6.11 -0.57 3.11
CA VAL A 8 -5.54 0.41 2.18
C VAL A 8 -6.32 1.71 2.34
N ALA A 9 -5.63 2.76 2.80
CA ALA A 9 -6.18 4.10 2.83
C ALA A 9 -6.09 4.70 1.42
N CYS A 10 -7.23 4.88 0.77
CA CYS A 10 -7.28 5.35 -0.60
C CYS A 10 -8.55 6.15 -0.91
N GLY A 11 -8.50 6.93 -1.98
CA GLY A 11 -9.61 7.75 -2.43
C GLY A 11 -9.50 8.17 -3.89
N GLY A 12 -10.60 8.70 -4.42
CA GLY A 12 -10.67 9.21 -5.77
C GLY A 12 -10.27 10.68 -5.89
N PRO A 13 -10.16 11.19 -7.12
CA PRO A 13 -9.77 12.58 -7.38
C PRO A 13 -10.84 13.62 -7.03
N GLY A 14 -12.08 13.19 -6.78
CA GLY A 14 -13.21 14.07 -6.47
C GLY A 14 -13.76 13.87 -5.05
N PRO A 15 -14.52 14.85 -4.53
CA PRO A 15 -15.20 14.72 -3.25
C PRO A 15 -16.32 13.67 -3.32
N GLY A 16 -16.51 12.93 -2.23
CA GLY A 16 -17.60 11.96 -2.08
C GLY A 16 -17.17 10.50 -2.15
N PRO A 17 -18.13 9.56 -2.05
CA PRO A 17 -17.83 8.14 -2.09
C PRO A 17 -17.28 7.73 -3.46
N PRO A 18 -16.21 6.92 -3.51
CA PRO A 18 -15.63 6.48 -4.78
C PRO A 18 -16.64 5.62 -5.57
N PRO A 19 -16.64 5.71 -6.91
CA PRO A 19 -17.50 4.88 -7.75
C PRO A 19 -17.11 3.40 -7.63
N ALA A 20 -18.00 2.50 -8.07
CA ALA A 20 -17.84 1.06 -7.87
C ALA A 20 -16.53 0.51 -8.47
N GLU A 21 -16.13 1.04 -9.63
CA GLU A 21 -14.89 0.69 -10.34
C GLU A 21 -13.66 1.04 -9.51
N LEU A 22 -13.68 2.21 -8.86
CA LEU A 22 -12.58 2.68 -8.04
C LEU A 22 -12.50 1.93 -6.70
N ARG A 23 -13.65 1.51 -6.16
CA ARG A 23 -13.71 0.61 -4.99
C ARG A 23 -13.13 -0.77 -5.32
N GLU A 24 -13.44 -1.30 -6.50
CA GLU A 24 -12.87 -2.55 -6.98
C GLU A 24 -11.35 -2.42 -7.21
N LEU A 25 -10.89 -1.27 -7.71
CA LEU A 25 -9.47 -0.98 -7.83
C LEU A 25 -8.78 -0.96 -6.45
N GLY A 26 -9.38 -0.31 -5.44
CA GLY A 26 -8.88 -0.35 -4.06
C GLY A 26 -8.81 -1.76 -3.48
N ARG A 27 -9.80 -2.62 -3.77
CA ARG A 27 -9.78 -4.04 -3.39
C ARG A 27 -8.60 -4.77 -4.02
N ARG A 28 -8.30 -4.50 -5.30
CA ARG A 28 -7.14 -5.09 -5.99
C ARG A 28 -5.82 -4.61 -5.40
N VAL A 29 -5.71 -3.34 -5.00
CA VAL A 29 -4.52 -2.85 -4.28
C VAL A 29 -4.37 -3.61 -2.96
N ALA A 30 -5.44 -3.84 -2.20
CA ALA A 30 -5.35 -4.62 -0.97
C ALA A 30 -4.90 -6.08 -1.23
N GLN A 31 -5.39 -6.70 -2.31
CA GLN A 31 -4.92 -8.03 -2.73
C GLN A 31 -3.44 -8.03 -3.12
N HIS A 32 -2.99 -6.98 -3.82
CA HIS A 32 -1.59 -6.78 -4.18
C HIS A 32 -0.69 -6.65 -2.95
N VAL A 33 -1.11 -5.85 -1.96
CA VAL A 33 -0.41 -5.72 -0.67
C VAL A 33 -0.28 -7.07 0.04
N VAL A 34 -1.35 -7.88 0.07
CA VAL A 34 -1.29 -9.24 0.65
C VAL A 34 -0.27 -10.11 -0.09
N GLY A 35 -0.28 -10.09 -1.42
CA GLY A 35 0.51 -10.97 -2.27
C GLY A 35 1.99 -10.61 -2.39
N LEU A 36 2.31 -9.32 -2.49
CA LEU A 36 3.70 -8.85 -2.70
C LEU A 36 4.36 -8.25 -1.46
N ALA A 37 3.61 -8.11 -0.35
CA ALA A 37 4.14 -7.67 0.94
C ALA A 37 5.07 -6.43 0.88
N PRO A 38 4.64 -5.32 0.23
CA PRO A 38 5.44 -4.09 0.25
C PRO A 38 5.63 -3.59 1.69
N THR A 39 6.71 -2.85 1.92
CA THR A 39 7.04 -2.25 3.23
C THR A 39 7.05 -0.73 3.20
N ALA A 40 6.96 -0.13 2.02
CA ALA A 40 6.88 1.31 1.84
C ALA A 40 5.85 1.65 0.75
N LEU A 41 5.30 2.87 0.77
CA LEU A 41 4.35 3.32 -0.25
C LEU A 41 5.04 3.62 -1.59
N GLY A 42 6.12 4.40 -1.57
CA GLY A 42 6.71 4.99 -2.78
C GLY A 42 5.93 6.22 -3.27
N THR A 43 6.17 6.60 -4.52
CA THR A 43 5.55 7.76 -5.17
C THR A 43 4.83 7.37 -6.47
N PRO A 44 3.78 8.09 -6.91
CA PRO A 44 3.10 7.81 -8.18
C PRO A 44 3.98 7.94 -9.43
N GLU A 45 5.10 8.66 -9.32
CA GLU A 45 6.10 8.88 -10.36
C GLU A 45 7.23 7.84 -10.34
N ASP A 46 7.23 6.92 -9.39
CA ASP A 46 8.25 5.88 -9.31
C ASP A 46 8.24 5.01 -10.58
N GLU A 47 9.44 4.74 -11.09
CA GLU A 47 9.65 3.78 -12.17
C GLU A 47 9.45 2.34 -11.68
N LEU A 48 9.23 1.42 -12.63
CA LEU A 48 9.08 0.00 -12.32
C LEU A 48 10.34 -0.56 -11.64
N GLY A 49 10.18 -1.06 -10.43
CA GLY A 49 11.22 -1.78 -9.71
C GLY A 49 11.37 -3.23 -10.17
N GLY A 50 12.47 -3.87 -9.75
CA GLY A 50 12.72 -5.30 -10.02
C GLY A 50 12.02 -6.23 -9.02
N ASP A 51 12.36 -7.52 -9.08
CA ASP A 51 11.72 -8.61 -8.31
C ASP A 51 11.75 -8.46 -6.78
N GLY A 52 12.62 -7.60 -6.25
CA GLY A 52 12.74 -7.29 -4.82
C GLY A 52 12.22 -5.91 -4.41
N GLU A 53 11.47 -5.22 -5.29
CA GLU A 53 10.95 -3.89 -4.99
C GLU A 53 9.97 -3.92 -3.80
N THR A 54 10.18 -3.02 -2.87
CA THR A 54 9.44 -2.97 -1.59
C THR A 54 8.45 -1.80 -1.53
N ARG A 55 8.56 -0.84 -2.45
CA ARG A 55 7.65 0.29 -2.59
C ARG A 55 6.44 -0.11 -3.41
N LEU A 56 5.26 -0.09 -2.78
CA LEU A 56 3.99 -0.48 -3.38
C LEU A 56 3.76 0.16 -4.77
N LEU A 57 3.99 1.46 -4.92
CA LEU A 57 3.71 2.19 -6.17
C LEU A 57 4.74 1.91 -7.29
N ALA A 58 5.94 1.45 -6.94
CA ALA A 58 6.99 1.07 -7.89
C ALA A 58 6.91 -0.42 -8.32
N GLN A 59 6.13 -1.24 -7.62
CA GLN A 59 5.95 -2.66 -7.96
C GLN A 59 5.15 -2.84 -9.25
N GLY A 60 5.50 -3.87 -10.02
CA GLY A 60 4.72 -4.27 -11.20
C GLY A 60 3.37 -4.83 -10.81
N THR A 61 2.31 -4.48 -11.56
CA THR A 61 0.97 -4.97 -11.22
C THR A 61 0.79 -6.46 -11.55
N LEU A 62 -0.04 -7.17 -10.79
CA LEU A 62 -0.34 -8.59 -11.06
C LEU A 62 -0.97 -8.84 -12.45
N LEU A 63 -1.69 -7.86 -13.00
CA LEU A 63 -2.36 -7.97 -14.29
C LEU A 63 -1.47 -7.53 -15.46
N GLU A 64 -0.59 -6.55 -15.23
CA GLU A 64 0.32 -5.95 -16.21
C GLU A 64 1.69 -5.74 -15.54
N PRO A 65 2.54 -6.78 -15.43
CA PRO A 65 3.78 -6.74 -14.64
C PRO A 65 4.81 -5.72 -15.13
N GLY A 66 4.75 -5.33 -16.41
CA GLY A 66 5.62 -4.31 -17.00
C GLY A 66 5.21 -2.86 -16.72
N VAL A 67 4.17 -2.63 -15.90
CA VAL A 67 3.68 -1.29 -15.57
C VAL A 67 3.73 -1.12 -14.04
N PRO A 68 4.35 -0.04 -13.52
CA PRO A 68 4.36 0.23 -12.10
C PRO A 68 2.94 0.54 -11.61
N LEU A 69 2.62 0.06 -10.41
CA LEU A 69 1.28 0.17 -9.84
C LEU A 69 0.81 1.63 -9.75
N GLY A 70 1.68 2.57 -9.39
CA GLY A 70 1.34 3.99 -9.34
C GLY A 70 0.80 4.52 -10.67
N ARG A 71 1.47 4.19 -11.78
CA ARG A 71 1.02 4.54 -13.12
C ARG A 71 -0.29 3.84 -13.48
N TYR A 72 -0.41 2.54 -13.19
CA TYR A 72 -1.63 1.78 -13.45
C TYR A 72 -2.86 2.40 -12.75
N LEU A 73 -2.73 2.81 -11.49
CA LEU A 73 -3.82 3.43 -10.72
C LEU A 73 -4.24 4.79 -11.29
N ARG A 74 -3.26 5.60 -11.70
CA ARG A 74 -3.50 6.89 -12.36
C ARG A 74 -4.29 6.70 -13.66
N ASP A 75 -3.84 5.79 -14.50
CA ASP A 75 -4.42 5.55 -15.83
C ASP A 75 -5.82 4.93 -15.77
N ARG A 76 -6.16 4.24 -14.66
CA ARG A 76 -7.45 3.55 -14.45
C ARG A 76 -8.51 4.38 -13.71
N GLY A 77 -8.28 5.68 -13.50
CA GLY A 77 -9.27 6.58 -12.89
C GLY A 77 -8.75 7.40 -11.70
N GLY A 78 -7.45 7.38 -11.43
CA GLY A 78 -6.82 8.29 -10.46
C GLY A 78 -7.05 7.91 -9.00
N LEU A 79 -7.14 6.61 -8.68
CA LEU A 79 -7.14 6.18 -7.28
C LEU A 79 -5.82 6.58 -6.63
N GLN A 80 -5.88 7.42 -5.59
CA GLN A 80 -4.73 7.77 -4.76
C GLN A 80 -4.67 6.85 -3.56
N VAL A 81 -3.49 6.33 -3.27
CA VAL A 81 -3.20 5.53 -2.08
C VAL A 81 -2.35 6.40 -1.15
N TRP A 82 -2.78 6.53 0.10
CA TRP A 82 -2.07 7.33 1.11
C TRP A 82 -1.29 6.46 2.09
N ASP A 83 -1.78 5.26 2.38
CA ASP A 83 -1.12 4.33 3.28
C ASP A 83 -1.69 2.92 3.13
N PHE A 84 -0.98 1.92 3.66
CA PHE A 84 -1.47 0.56 3.77
C PHE A 84 -0.94 -0.14 5.02
N LEU A 85 -1.73 -1.10 5.51
CA LEU A 85 -1.31 -2.07 6.51
C LEU A 85 -1.51 -3.46 5.96
N ARG A 86 -0.54 -4.34 6.21
CA ARG A 86 -0.62 -5.77 5.93
C ARG A 86 -0.53 -6.52 7.24
N PHE A 87 -1.45 -7.45 7.44
CA PHE A 87 -1.48 -8.34 8.58
C PHE A 87 -1.24 -9.78 8.13
N GLN A 88 -0.52 -10.53 8.95
CA GLN A 88 -0.28 -11.95 8.81
C GLN A 88 -0.48 -12.65 10.16
N CYS A 89 -1.32 -13.68 10.20
CA CYS A 89 -1.51 -14.47 11.42
C CYS A 89 -0.16 -15.06 11.88
N GLY A 90 0.21 -14.76 13.13
CA GLY A 90 1.48 -15.19 13.72
C GLY A 90 2.66 -14.27 13.42
N GLU A 91 2.44 -13.06 12.89
CA GLU A 91 3.48 -12.04 12.85
C GLU A 91 3.79 -11.51 14.25
N GLU A 92 5.07 -11.24 14.50
CA GLU A 92 5.50 -10.56 15.71
C GLU A 92 5.25 -9.04 15.58
N PRO A 93 4.89 -8.35 16.68
CA PRO A 93 4.77 -6.91 16.64
C PRO A 93 6.12 -6.27 16.27
N PRO A 94 6.11 -5.14 15.54
CA PRO A 94 7.33 -4.39 15.30
C PRO A 94 7.97 -3.99 16.62
N GLU A 95 9.30 -4.06 16.70
CA GLU A 95 10.07 -3.63 17.88
C GLU A 95 9.72 -2.17 18.20
N GLU A 96 9.22 -1.90 19.41
CA GLU A 96 9.01 -0.52 19.86
C GLU A 96 10.37 0.20 19.87
N PRO A 97 10.50 1.39 19.24
CA PRO A 97 11.72 2.16 19.35
C PRO A 97 12.00 2.45 20.84
N PRO A 98 13.28 2.48 21.25
CA PRO A 98 13.64 2.70 22.65
C PRO A 98 12.98 3.97 23.16
N ARG A 99 12.23 3.85 24.27
CA ARG A 99 11.58 5.01 24.90
C ARG A 99 12.66 5.96 25.37
N ASP A 100 12.58 7.22 24.93
CA ASP A 100 13.43 8.28 25.47
C ASP A 100 13.30 8.30 27.00
N PRO A 101 14.42 8.41 27.75
CA PRO A 101 14.35 8.52 29.19
C PRO A 101 13.53 9.76 29.56
N PRO A 102 12.75 9.71 30.66
CA PRO A 102 11.99 10.87 31.12
C PRO A 102 12.94 12.05 31.33
N ALA A 103 12.59 13.21 30.79
CA ALA A 103 13.35 14.44 30.99
C ALA A 103 13.53 14.69 32.49
N SER A 104 14.77 14.92 32.92
CA SER A 104 15.06 15.24 34.32
C SER A 104 14.28 16.49 34.74
N PRO A 105 13.60 16.49 35.90
CA PRO A 105 12.98 17.70 36.41
C PRO A 105 14.07 18.75 36.71
N ALA A 106 13.80 19.98 36.28
CA ALA A 106 14.66 21.15 36.50
C ALA A 106 14.67 21.62 37.95
#